data_AF-A0A7I3ZXT4-F1
#
_entry.id   AF-A0A7I3ZXT4-F1
#
_cell.length_a   1.000
_cell.length_b   1.000
_cell.length_c   1.000
_cell.angle_alpha   90.00
_cell.angle_beta   90.00
_cell.angle_gamma   90.00
#
_symmetry.space_group_name_H-M   'P 1'
#
loop_
_entity.id
_entity.type
_entity.pdbx_description
1 polymer ?
#
loop_
_entity_poly.entity_id
_entity_poly.type
_entity_poly.pdbx_seq_one_letter_code
_entity_poly.pdbx_strand_id
1 'polypeptide(L)'
;MGAMASPRGGSDGPLPLQMSNPSQQAYISELLSFNLERLHKEPELLRVDGERIRRQMQEVAVGHYRAFIAAADAVQNITHEITAVDEHLKTLIAEIPNLVTGCNDFMDDAQQILEKRQLNRTLLANHSSLLDLLEIPQLMDTCVRNGNYDEALDLEAFVTKLATMHSRLPVIQSLEADVKQTTQALLAQLLQRLKSNIPLPECLRVIGYLRRLAVFNEHEIRLQFLRCREAWLVGIIDDLDRSNPYEYLKRMADCHRVHLFDVVMQYRAIFSDDTSGHEENTDGGLLYSWAMHRISSHLNVLREVLPQITEGPNLAIILDQCMYCGMSLGRVGLDFRGLLPPLFESSVHDLFVRNMSVTVDNFQVV
;
A
#
# COMPACT_ATOMS: atom_id res chain seq x y z
N MET A 1 -50.22 -51.13 -1.86
CA MET A 1 -51.37 -50.77 -1.02
C MET A 1 -52.57 -50.66 -1.96
N GLY A 2 -53.61 -51.47 -1.94
CA GLY A 2 -54.10 -52.46 -1.00
C GLY A 2 -55.63 -52.40 -1.12
N ALA A 3 -56.28 -53.50 -1.52
CA ALA A 3 -57.73 -53.62 -1.39
C ALA A 3 -58.10 -55.09 -1.19
N MET A 4 -58.58 -55.37 0.02
CA MET A 4 -59.16 -56.61 0.50
C MET A 4 -60.46 -56.95 -0.23
N ALA A 5 -60.75 -58.25 -0.35
CA ALA A 5 -62.12 -58.75 -0.28
C ALA A 5 -62.15 -60.19 0.29
N SER A 6 -63.07 -60.42 1.22
CA SER A 6 -63.49 -61.67 1.86
C SER A 6 -64.94 -61.39 2.34
N PRO A 7 -65.77 -62.37 2.75
CA PRO A 7 -65.91 -63.78 2.36
C PRO A 7 -67.41 -64.24 2.27
N ARG A 8 -67.62 -65.57 2.14
CA ARG A 8 -68.79 -66.40 2.58
C ARG A 8 -70.03 -66.60 1.69
N GLY A 9 -70.38 -67.88 1.56
CA GLY A 9 -71.72 -68.41 1.26
C GLY A 9 -71.65 -69.94 1.14
N GLY A 10 -72.14 -70.67 2.15
CA GLY A 10 -72.00 -72.13 2.27
C GLY A 10 -73.20 -72.94 1.74
N SER A 11 -72.97 -74.24 1.55
CA SER A 11 -74.00 -75.27 1.48
C SER A 11 -73.43 -76.58 2.04
N ASP A 12 -73.96 -77.01 3.19
CA ASP A 12 -73.73 -78.32 3.81
C ASP A 12 -74.24 -79.44 2.88
N GLY A 13 -73.30 -80.03 2.15
CA GLY A 13 -73.32 -81.41 1.67
C GLY A 13 -72.06 -82.09 2.20
N PRO A 14 -71.99 -83.43 2.30
CA PRO A 14 -70.92 -84.12 3.01
C PRO A 14 -69.57 -83.66 2.45
N LEU A 15 -68.80 -82.95 3.28
CA LEU A 15 -67.51 -82.36 2.92
C LEU A 15 -66.63 -83.46 2.31
N PRO A 16 -66.27 -83.39 1.02
CA PRO A 16 -65.26 -84.27 0.46
C PRO A 16 -63.96 -83.91 1.16
N LEU A 17 -63.23 -84.91 1.68
CA LEU A 17 -61.87 -84.75 2.18
C LEU A 17 -61.06 -83.93 1.16
N GLN A 18 -60.82 -82.64 1.42
CA GLN A 18 -59.94 -81.81 0.61
C GLN A 18 -58.50 -82.24 0.93
N MET A 19 -57.93 -83.07 0.06
CA MET A 19 -56.62 -83.69 0.26
C MET A 19 -55.55 -82.91 -0.50
N SER A 20 -54.72 -82.18 0.24
CA SER A 20 -53.78 -81.16 -0.27
C SER A 20 -52.44 -81.69 -0.80
N ASN A 21 -52.29 -82.99 -1.06
CA ASN A 21 -51.04 -83.56 -1.59
C ASN A 21 -51.30 -84.45 -2.82
N PRO A 22 -50.65 -84.21 -3.97
CA PRO A 22 -50.84 -85.00 -5.20
C PRO A 22 -50.56 -86.50 -5.00
N SER A 23 -49.60 -86.81 -4.14
CA SER A 23 -49.22 -88.17 -3.76
C SER A 23 -50.29 -88.89 -2.92
N GLN A 24 -51.08 -88.15 -2.13
CA GLN A 24 -52.18 -88.72 -1.36
C GLN A 24 -53.39 -89.04 -2.26
N GLN A 25 -53.62 -88.24 -3.31
CA GLN A 25 -54.69 -88.47 -4.28
C GLN A 25 -54.40 -89.70 -5.17
N ALA A 26 -53.15 -89.89 -5.59
CA ALA A 26 -52.72 -91.07 -6.34
C ALA A 26 -52.92 -92.37 -5.55
N TYR A 27 -52.54 -92.38 -4.28
CA TYR A 27 -52.64 -93.55 -3.41
C TYR A 27 -54.10 -93.97 -3.14
N ILE A 28 -55.02 -93.01 -3.00
CA ILE A 28 -56.46 -93.31 -2.83
C ILE A 28 -57.09 -93.84 -4.11
N SER A 29 -56.62 -93.39 -5.29
CA SER A 29 -57.09 -93.96 -6.55
C SER A 29 -56.70 -95.44 -6.71
N GLU A 30 -55.52 -95.83 -6.21
CA GLU A 30 -55.10 -97.24 -6.15
C GLU A 30 -55.93 -98.03 -5.13
N LEU A 31 -56.25 -97.44 -3.96
CA LEU A 31 -57.05 -98.09 -2.93
C LEU A 31 -58.47 -98.46 -3.41
N LEU A 32 -59.10 -97.59 -4.21
CA LEU A 32 -60.42 -97.79 -4.80
C LEU A 32 -60.43 -98.85 -5.92
N SER A 33 -59.25 -99.22 -6.44
CA SER A 33 -59.08 -100.23 -7.50
C SER A 33 -58.86 -101.66 -6.96
N PHE A 34 -58.74 -101.81 -5.64
CA PHE A 34 -58.44 -103.10 -5.02
C PHE A 34 -59.70 -103.90 -4.65
N ASN A 35 -59.57 -105.23 -4.74
CA ASN A 35 -60.54 -106.23 -4.32
C ASN A 35 -60.65 -106.34 -2.78
N LEU A 36 -61.83 -106.69 -2.26
CA LEU A 36 -62.18 -106.63 -0.83
C LEU A 36 -61.19 -107.40 0.09
N GLU A 37 -60.65 -108.53 -0.37
CA GLU A 37 -59.64 -109.30 0.36
C GLU A 37 -58.29 -108.58 0.49
N ARG A 38 -57.91 -107.77 -0.51
CA ARG A 38 -56.67 -106.99 -0.52
C ARG A 38 -56.82 -105.73 0.33
N LEU A 39 -57.99 -105.08 0.27
CA LEU A 39 -58.33 -103.94 1.11
C LEU A 39 -58.35 -104.30 2.61
N HIS A 40 -58.77 -105.51 2.95
CA HIS A 40 -58.76 -106.00 4.34
C HIS A 40 -57.34 -106.26 4.87
N LYS A 41 -56.37 -106.58 3.99
CA LYS A 41 -54.95 -106.78 4.34
C LYS A 41 -54.08 -105.52 4.18
N GLU A 42 -54.55 -104.52 3.45
CA GLU A 42 -53.89 -103.23 3.23
C GLU A 42 -53.50 -102.48 4.53
N PRO A 43 -54.35 -102.37 5.57
CA PRO A 43 -53.94 -101.69 6.80
C PRO A 43 -52.83 -102.43 7.55
N GLU A 44 -52.80 -103.77 7.50
CA GLU A 44 -51.68 -104.55 8.05
C GLU A 44 -50.42 -104.41 7.19
N LEU A 45 -50.54 -104.38 5.86
CA LEU A 45 -49.42 -104.11 4.95
C LEU A 45 -48.83 -102.71 5.17
N LEU A 46 -49.66 -101.67 5.29
CA LEU A 46 -49.25 -100.30 5.60
C LEU A 46 -48.64 -100.19 7.01
N ARG A 47 -49.19 -100.93 7.98
CA ARG A 47 -48.62 -100.98 9.33
C ARG A 47 -47.23 -101.62 9.30
N VAL A 48 -47.07 -102.72 8.57
CA VAL A 48 -45.79 -103.40 8.40
C VAL A 48 -44.79 -102.55 7.62
N ASP A 49 -45.21 -101.90 6.53
CA ASP A 49 -44.35 -101.00 5.75
C ASP A 49 -44.02 -99.72 6.52
N GLY A 50 -44.95 -99.18 7.30
CA GLY A 50 -44.73 -98.05 8.19
C GLY A 50 -43.77 -98.39 9.33
N GLU A 51 -43.90 -99.57 9.95
CA GLU A 51 -42.94 -100.08 10.92
C GLU A 51 -41.57 -100.37 10.29
N ARG A 52 -41.54 -100.84 9.03
CA ARG A 52 -40.30 -101.03 8.26
C ARG A 52 -39.62 -99.70 7.99
N ILE A 53 -40.33 -98.70 7.47
CA ILE A 53 -39.79 -97.37 7.18
C ILE A 53 -39.37 -96.68 8.48
N ARG A 54 -40.14 -96.82 9.56
CA ARG A 54 -39.76 -96.27 10.86
C ARG A 54 -38.50 -96.95 11.40
N ARG A 55 -38.36 -98.26 11.25
CA ARG A 55 -37.12 -98.98 11.61
C ARG A 55 -35.95 -98.55 10.72
N GLN A 56 -36.14 -98.46 9.40
CA GLN A 56 -35.11 -97.99 8.48
C GLN A 56 -34.69 -96.55 8.76
N MET A 57 -35.64 -95.67 9.06
CA MET A 57 -35.36 -94.28 9.43
C MET A 57 -34.67 -94.20 10.78
N GLN A 58 -35.04 -95.04 11.76
CA GLN A 58 -34.33 -95.15 13.03
C GLN A 58 -32.92 -95.73 12.85
N GLU A 59 -32.75 -96.72 11.99
CA GLU A 59 -31.47 -97.35 11.70
C GLU A 59 -30.55 -96.42 10.91
N VAL A 60 -31.08 -95.60 10.00
CA VAL A 60 -30.35 -94.53 9.32
C VAL A 60 -30.07 -93.36 10.25
N ALA A 61 -31.03 -92.96 11.08
CA ALA A 61 -30.84 -91.91 12.08
C ALA A 61 -29.82 -92.32 13.13
N VAL A 62 -29.77 -93.58 13.57
CA VAL A 62 -28.79 -94.11 14.54
C VAL A 62 -27.47 -94.47 13.87
N GLY A 63 -27.49 -95.00 12.65
CA GLY A 63 -26.29 -95.35 11.89
C GLY A 63 -25.52 -94.12 11.41
N HIS A 64 -26.24 -93.03 11.09
CA HIS A 64 -25.66 -91.80 10.57
C HIS A 64 -25.97 -90.56 11.44
N TYR A 65 -26.29 -90.72 12.74
CA TYR A 65 -26.59 -89.58 13.62
C TYR A 65 -25.48 -88.53 13.63
N ARG A 66 -24.21 -88.97 13.54
CA ARG A 66 -23.05 -88.07 13.46
C ARG A 66 -23.06 -87.21 12.19
N ALA A 67 -23.53 -87.75 11.07
CA ALA A 67 -23.63 -87.00 9.83
C ALA A 67 -24.76 -85.95 9.90
N PHE A 68 -25.89 -86.28 10.55
CA PHE A 68 -26.97 -85.32 10.79
C PHE A 68 -26.58 -84.22 11.76
N ILE A 69 -25.89 -84.54 12.86
CA ILE A 69 -25.36 -83.54 13.79
C ILE A 69 -24.30 -82.68 13.08
N ALA A 70 -23.35 -83.28 12.36
CA ALA A 70 -22.36 -82.52 11.61
C ALA A 70 -22.98 -81.62 10.53
N ALA A 71 -24.06 -82.06 9.87
CA ALA A 71 -24.80 -81.24 8.91
C ALA A 71 -25.56 -80.09 9.60
N ALA A 72 -26.19 -80.35 10.74
CA ALA A 72 -26.87 -79.32 11.53
C ALA A 72 -25.87 -78.28 12.09
N ASP A 73 -24.75 -78.74 12.64
CA ASP A 73 -23.65 -77.89 13.10
C ASP A 73 -23.05 -77.08 11.95
N ALA A 74 -22.85 -77.69 10.78
CA ALA A 74 -22.39 -76.98 9.59
C ALA A 74 -23.37 -75.91 9.13
N VAL A 75 -24.67 -76.20 9.10
CA VAL A 75 -25.71 -75.21 8.75
C VAL A 75 -25.76 -74.09 9.78
N GLN A 76 -25.66 -74.41 11.07
CA GLN A 76 -25.65 -73.41 12.13
C GLN A 76 -24.41 -72.51 12.07
N ASN A 77 -23.22 -73.09 11.82
CA ASN A 77 -21.99 -72.35 11.61
C ASN A 77 -22.07 -71.46 10.37
N ILE A 78 -22.57 -71.98 9.24
CA ILE A 78 -22.77 -71.19 8.02
C ILE A 78 -23.72 -70.02 8.27
N THR A 79 -24.81 -70.25 9.01
CA THR A 79 -25.77 -69.19 9.33
C THR A 79 -25.12 -68.12 10.19
N HIS A 80 -24.31 -68.51 11.19
CA HIS A 80 -23.57 -67.59 12.05
C HIS A 80 -22.53 -66.78 11.28
N GLU A 81 -21.73 -67.42 10.41
CA GLU A 81 -20.76 -66.76 9.56
C GLU A 81 -21.42 -65.78 8.58
N ILE A 82 -22.57 -66.14 7.99
CA ILE A 82 -23.33 -65.24 7.12
C ILE A 82 -23.82 -64.02 7.89
N THR A 83 -24.33 -64.19 9.11
CA THR A 83 -24.73 -63.04 9.95
C THR A 83 -23.54 -62.19 10.36
N ALA A 84 -22.38 -62.79 10.63
CA ALA A 84 -21.16 -62.04 10.91
C ALA A 84 -20.71 -61.24 9.68
N VAL A 85 -20.75 -61.83 8.48
CA VAL A 85 -20.43 -61.13 7.23
C VAL A 85 -21.40 -59.97 6.99
N ASP A 86 -22.69 -60.16 7.23
CA ASP A 86 -23.69 -59.09 7.09
C ASP A 86 -23.41 -57.91 8.03
N GLU A 87 -23.06 -58.17 9.30
CA GLU A 87 -22.68 -57.12 10.25
C GLU A 87 -21.38 -56.40 9.87
N HIS A 88 -20.35 -57.12 9.42
CA HIS A 88 -19.11 -56.50 8.91
C HIS A 88 -19.38 -55.66 7.66
N LEU A 89 -20.26 -56.12 6.76
CA LEU A 89 -20.63 -55.39 5.55
C LEU A 89 -21.39 -54.10 5.90
N LYS A 90 -22.31 -54.14 6.87
CA LYS A 90 -23.00 -52.94 7.39
C LYS A 90 -22.01 -51.95 7.99
N THR A 91 -21.04 -52.43 8.76
CA THR A 91 -20.01 -51.59 9.36
C THR A 91 -19.14 -50.94 8.29
N LEU A 92 -18.74 -51.70 7.27
CA LEU A 92 -17.98 -51.17 6.14
C LEU A 92 -18.77 -50.11 5.36
N ILE A 93 -20.06 -50.36 5.12
CA ILE A 93 -20.95 -49.39 4.47
C ILE A 93 -21.10 -48.12 5.30
N ALA A 94 -21.10 -48.22 6.63
CA ALA A 94 -21.17 -47.07 7.53
C ALA A 94 -19.86 -46.26 7.58
N GLU A 95 -18.69 -46.90 7.45
CA GLU A 95 -17.39 -46.23 7.53
C GLU A 95 -16.88 -45.66 6.19
N ILE A 96 -17.32 -46.19 5.05
CA ILE A 96 -16.95 -45.66 3.72
C ILE A 96 -17.27 -44.15 3.59
N PRO A 97 -18.44 -43.64 3.99
CA PRO A 97 -18.74 -42.21 3.97
C PRO A 97 -17.78 -41.37 4.82
N ASN A 98 -17.37 -41.87 6.00
CA ASN A 98 -16.41 -41.18 6.86
C ASN A 98 -15.04 -41.10 6.18
N LEU A 99 -14.60 -42.19 5.55
CA LEU A 99 -13.36 -42.21 4.77
C LEU A 99 -13.42 -41.25 3.57
N VAL A 100 -14.53 -41.25 2.83
CA VAL A 100 -14.72 -40.34 1.69
C VAL A 100 -14.70 -38.88 2.16
N THR A 101 -15.34 -38.57 3.28
CA THR A 101 -15.34 -37.22 3.86
C THR A 101 -13.92 -36.81 4.27
N GLY A 102 -13.20 -37.66 5.01
CA GLY A 102 -11.81 -37.39 5.39
C GLY A 102 -10.85 -37.28 4.21
N CYS A 103 -11.07 -38.03 3.13
CA CYS A 103 -10.31 -37.89 1.89
C CYS A 103 -10.58 -36.55 1.20
N ASN A 104 -11.83 -36.08 1.18
CA ASN A 104 -12.17 -34.78 0.61
C ASN A 104 -11.58 -33.64 1.45
N ASP A 105 -11.71 -33.69 2.77
CA ASP A 105 -11.11 -32.68 3.67
C ASP A 105 -9.58 -32.64 3.50
N PHE A 106 -8.94 -33.81 3.43
CA PHE A 106 -7.50 -33.90 3.15
C PHE A 106 -7.14 -33.32 1.78
N MET A 107 -7.96 -33.56 0.75
CA MET A 107 -7.73 -32.99 -0.58
C MET A 107 -7.84 -31.46 -0.56
N ASP A 108 -8.84 -30.90 0.13
CA ASP A 108 -9.02 -29.46 0.27
C ASP A 108 -7.85 -28.81 1.02
N ASP A 109 -7.41 -29.41 2.13
CA ASP A 109 -6.25 -28.95 2.90
C ASP A 109 -4.95 -29.06 2.09
N ALA A 110 -4.74 -30.18 1.39
CA ALA A 110 -3.59 -30.38 0.54
C ALA A 110 -3.54 -29.35 -0.60
N GLN A 111 -4.69 -29.01 -1.18
CA GLN A 111 -4.77 -28.00 -2.23
C GLN A 111 -4.41 -26.60 -1.69
N GLN A 112 -4.92 -26.20 -0.53
CA GLN A 112 -4.53 -24.93 0.11
C GLN A 112 -3.03 -24.87 0.43
N ILE A 113 -2.44 -25.99 0.89
CA ILE A 113 -1.00 -26.07 1.16
C ILE A 113 -0.20 -25.94 -0.14
N LEU A 114 -0.64 -26.60 -1.22
CA LEU A 114 0.01 -26.51 -2.53
C LEU A 114 -0.05 -25.09 -3.10
N GLU A 115 -1.19 -24.41 -2.99
CA GLU A 115 -1.35 -23.01 -3.41
C GLU A 115 -0.42 -22.08 -2.63
N LYS A 116 -0.39 -22.19 -1.29
CA LYS A 116 0.53 -21.42 -0.44
C LYS A 116 1.99 -21.70 -0.78
N ARG A 117 2.35 -22.97 -1.05
CA ARG A 117 3.71 -23.36 -1.44
C ARG A 117 4.08 -22.81 -2.81
N GLN A 118 3.14 -22.80 -3.76
CA GLN A 118 3.35 -22.22 -5.08
C GLN A 118 3.60 -20.70 -4.97
N LEU A 119 2.77 -19.98 -4.21
CA LEU A 119 2.95 -18.56 -3.91
C LEU A 119 4.32 -18.28 -3.27
N ASN A 120 4.70 -19.05 -2.25
CA ASN A 120 6.01 -18.92 -1.60
C ASN A 120 7.18 -19.19 -2.54
N ARG A 121 7.04 -20.16 -3.45
CA ARG A 121 8.09 -20.47 -4.44
C ARG A 121 8.24 -19.34 -5.46
N THR A 122 7.14 -18.73 -5.88
CA THR A 122 7.15 -17.55 -6.75
C THR A 122 7.74 -16.33 -6.03
N LEU A 123 7.40 -16.12 -4.75
CA LEU A 123 8.00 -15.06 -3.93
C LEU A 123 9.50 -15.27 -3.80
N LEU A 124 9.95 -16.49 -3.52
CA LEU A 124 11.37 -16.82 -3.42
C LEU A 124 12.10 -16.65 -4.76
N ALA A 125 11.47 -16.95 -5.89
CA ALA A 125 12.08 -16.73 -7.20
C ALA A 125 12.29 -15.23 -7.49
N ASN A 126 11.36 -14.37 -7.04
CA ASN A 126 11.39 -12.92 -7.29
C ASN A 126 11.90 -12.10 -6.09
N HIS A 127 12.43 -12.74 -5.04
CA HIS A 127 12.76 -12.07 -3.78
C HIS A 127 13.81 -10.97 -3.95
N SER A 128 14.80 -11.18 -4.84
CA SER A 128 15.87 -10.21 -5.09
C SER A 128 15.31 -8.92 -5.68
N SER A 129 14.47 -9.01 -6.72
CA SER A 129 13.85 -7.85 -7.34
C SER A 129 12.87 -7.12 -6.41
N LEU A 130 12.21 -7.86 -5.51
CA LEU A 130 11.40 -7.27 -4.44
C LEU A 130 12.24 -6.51 -3.42
N LEU A 131 13.41 -7.05 -3.06
CA LEU A 131 14.34 -6.39 -2.16
C LEU A 131 14.88 -5.11 -2.81
N ASP A 132 15.33 -5.16 -4.05
CA ASP A 132 15.80 -3.99 -4.80
C ASP A 132 14.75 -2.88 -4.83
N LEU A 133 13.47 -3.23 -5.00
CA LEU A 133 12.36 -2.29 -4.98
C LEU A 133 12.14 -1.66 -3.59
N LEU A 134 12.27 -2.45 -2.54
CA LEU A 134 12.12 -2.00 -1.15
C LEU A 134 13.33 -1.18 -0.65
N GLU A 135 14.49 -1.33 -1.28
CA GLU A 135 15.71 -0.58 -0.96
C GLU A 135 15.76 0.81 -1.62
N ILE A 136 14.85 1.11 -2.57
CA ILE A 136 14.81 2.41 -3.27
C ILE A 136 14.81 3.62 -2.31
N PRO A 137 14.02 3.68 -1.21
CA PRO A 137 14.02 4.84 -0.34
C PRO A 137 15.36 5.03 0.38
N GLN A 138 16.04 3.94 0.73
CA GLN A 138 17.37 3.98 1.36
C GLN A 138 18.42 4.44 0.35
N LEU A 139 18.34 3.96 -0.89
CA LEU A 139 19.20 4.39 -1.99
C LEU A 139 18.98 5.88 -2.28
N MET A 140 17.73 6.33 -2.33
CA MET A 140 17.38 7.72 -2.56
C MET A 140 17.89 8.62 -1.42
N ASP A 141 17.75 8.23 -0.15
CA ASP A 141 18.31 8.98 0.99
C ASP A 141 19.84 9.09 0.86
N THR A 142 20.51 8.01 0.45
CA THR A 142 21.95 8.01 0.20
C THR A 142 22.34 8.95 -0.95
N CYS A 143 21.61 8.93 -2.07
CA CYS A 143 21.82 9.85 -3.19
C CYS A 143 21.66 11.31 -2.78
N VAL A 144 20.61 11.63 -2.02
CA VAL A 144 20.35 12.99 -1.52
C VAL A 144 21.48 13.46 -0.59
N ARG A 145 21.94 12.62 0.34
CA ARG A 145 23.06 12.94 1.24
C ARG A 145 24.39 13.16 0.50
N ASN A 146 24.62 12.42 -0.57
CA ASN A 146 25.83 12.52 -1.38
C ASN A 146 25.80 13.71 -2.37
N GLY A 147 24.65 14.39 -2.52
CA GLY A 147 24.47 15.49 -3.47
C GLY A 147 24.21 15.04 -4.91
N ASN A 148 23.93 13.76 -5.12
CA ASN A 148 23.59 13.16 -6.40
C ASN A 148 22.08 13.29 -6.62
N TYR A 149 21.65 14.51 -6.96
CA TYR A 149 20.23 14.85 -7.07
C TYR A 149 19.58 14.32 -8.35
N ASP A 150 20.32 14.19 -9.44
CA ASP A 150 19.80 13.68 -10.71
C ASP A 150 19.27 12.24 -10.56
N GLU A 151 20.06 11.37 -9.94
CA GLU A 151 19.69 9.97 -9.68
C GLU A 151 18.53 9.88 -8.67
N ALA A 152 18.53 10.74 -7.64
CA ALA A 152 17.44 10.77 -6.66
C ALA A 152 16.09 11.15 -7.32
N LEU A 153 16.11 12.08 -8.28
CA LEU A 153 14.92 12.48 -9.04
C LEU A 153 14.47 11.40 -10.02
N ASP A 154 15.40 10.65 -10.62
CA ASP A 154 15.05 9.52 -11.48
C ASP A 154 14.36 8.40 -10.68
N LEU A 155 14.83 8.14 -9.45
CA LEU A 155 14.19 7.19 -8.52
C LEU A 155 12.79 7.64 -8.09
N GLU A 156 12.61 8.93 -7.80
CA GLU A 156 11.29 9.51 -7.49
C GLU A 156 10.32 9.31 -8.65
N ALA A 157 10.72 9.69 -9.87
CA ALA A 157 9.88 9.55 -11.05
C ALA A 157 9.51 8.08 -11.33
N PHE A 158 10.45 7.15 -11.08
CA PHE A 158 10.20 5.72 -11.20
C PHE A 158 9.15 5.23 -10.20
N VAL A 159 9.27 5.58 -8.91
CA VAL A 159 8.33 5.14 -7.87
C VAL A 159 6.95 5.78 -8.06
N THR A 160 6.89 7.06 -8.44
CA THR A 160 5.63 7.75 -8.76
C THR A 160 4.92 7.10 -9.96
N LYS A 161 5.67 6.72 -11.00
CA LYS A 161 5.14 5.93 -12.12
C LYS A 161 4.66 4.53 -11.68
N LEU A 162 5.40 3.87 -10.79
CA LEU A 162 5.01 2.55 -10.29
C LEU A 162 3.72 2.62 -9.45
N ALA A 163 3.60 3.65 -8.60
CA ALA A 163 2.43 3.86 -7.76
C ALA A 163 1.16 4.15 -8.57
N THR A 164 1.28 4.93 -9.65
CA THR A 164 0.16 5.18 -10.57
C THR A 164 -0.26 3.92 -11.34
N MET A 165 0.69 3.08 -11.74
CA MET A 165 0.40 1.81 -12.43
C MET A 165 -0.21 0.74 -11.50
N HIS A 166 0.16 0.75 -10.21
CA HIS A 166 -0.21 -0.30 -9.25
C HIS A 166 -0.83 0.24 -7.95
N SER A 167 -1.87 1.07 -8.09
CA SER A 167 -2.54 1.76 -6.97
C SER A 167 -3.22 0.85 -5.93
N ARG A 168 -3.44 -0.43 -6.24
CA ARG A 168 -4.09 -1.38 -5.32
C ARG A 168 -3.15 -2.01 -4.29
N LEU A 169 -1.84 -1.91 -4.49
CA LEU A 169 -0.85 -2.58 -3.64
C LEU A 169 -0.40 -1.68 -2.49
N PRO A 170 -0.67 -2.04 -1.21
CA PRO A 170 -0.34 -1.19 -0.06
C PRO A 170 1.16 -0.98 0.11
N VAL A 171 1.99 -1.95 -0.27
CA VAL A 171 3.47 -1.86 -0.22
C VAL A 171 4.00 -0.77 -1.16
N ILE A 172 3.38 -0.60 -2.32
CA ILE A 172 3.79 0.44 -3.27
C ILE A 172 3.32 1.81 -2.79
N GLN A 173 2.17 1.88 -2.11
CA GLN A 173 1.68 3.12 -1.48
C GLN A 173 2.57 3.55 -0.30
N SER A 174 3.05 2.61 0.51
CA SER A 174 4.04 2.94 1.55
C SER A 174 5.38 3.39 0.94
N LEU A 175 5.82 2.73 -0.14
CA LEU A 175 7.03 3.12 -0.87
C LEU A 175 6.93 4.56 -1.42
N GLU A 176 5.78 4.92 -2.00
CA GLU A 176 5.52 6.28 -2.48
C GLU A 176 5.54 7.30 -1.34
N ALA A 177 4.99 6.95 -0.18
CA ALA A 177 5.01 7.82 1.00
C ALA A 177 6.44 8.07 1.51
N ASP A 178 7.26 7.02 1.58
CA ASP A 178 8.67 7.12 1.99
C ASP A 178 9.49 7.97 1.01
N VAL A 179 9.29 7.76 -0.30
CA VAL A 179 9.94 8.56 -1.35
C VAL A 179 9.49 10.03 -1.30
N LYS A 180 8.21 10.30 -1.04
CA LYS A 180 7.71 11.68 -0.84
C LYS A 180 8.37 12.34 0.36
N GLN A 181 8.60 11.62 1.46
CA GLN A 181 9.32 12.16 2.62
C GLN A 181 10.77 12.53 2.26
N THR A 182 11.48 11.65 1.55
CA THR A 182 12.85 11.93 1.08
C THR A 182 12.87 13.10 0.08
N THR A 183 11.85 13.21 -0.76
CA THR A 183 11.68 14.34 -1.69
C THR A 183 11.49 15.68 -0.97
N GLN A 184 10.73 15.69 0.15
CA GLN A 184 10.59 16.88 0.98
C GLN A 184 11.93 17.29 1.63
N ALA A 185 12.72 16.31 2.07
CA ALA A 185 14.07 16.57 2.60
C ALA A 185 15.00 17.13 1.51
N LEU A 186 14.96 16.57 0.29
CA LEU A 186 15.68 17.10 -0.87
C LEU A 186 15.28 18.54 -1.17
N LEU A 187 13.97 18.83 -1.21
CA LEU A 187 13.46 20.17 -1.44
C LEU A 187 14.00 21.17 -0.39
N ALA A 188 13.98 20.80 0.90
CA ALA A 188 14.52 21.63 1.95
C ALA A 188 16.02 21.92 1.76
N GLN A 189 16.81 20.93 1.33
CA GLN A 189 18.23 21.10 1.03
C GLN A 189 18.47 22.02 -0.18
N LEU A 190 17.69 21.87 -1.25
CA LEU A 190 17.77 22.73 -2.43
C LEU A 190 17.43 24.18 -2.08
N LEU A 191 16.36 24.42 -1.32
CA LEU A 191 15.99 25.76 -0.85
C LEU A 191 17.05 26.35 0.08
N GLN A 192 17.67 25.54 0.94
CA GLN A 192 18.78 25.98 1.79
C GLN A 192 20.02 26.36 0.97
N ARG A 193 20.30 25.64 -0.12
CA ARG A 193 21.37 26.00 -1.07
C ARG A 193 21.08 27.33 -1.77
N LEU A 194 19.82 27.61 -2.13
CA LEU A 194 19.43 28.93 -2.68
C LEU A 194 19.61 30.09 -1.69
N LYS A 195 19.56 29.80 -0.38
CA LYS A 195 19.82 30.76 0.71
C LYS A 195 21.31 30.98 1.01
N SER A 196 22.22 30.45 0.21
CA SER A 196 23.66 30.70 0.37
C SER A 196 24.23 31.50 -0.79
N ASN A 197 25.53 31.82 -0.71
CA ASN A 197 26.21 32.49 -1.82
C ASN A 197 26.50 31.48 -2.93
N ILE A 198 25.63 31.44 -3.95
CA ILE A 198 25.71 30.50 -5.06
C ILE A 198 25.96 31.21 -6.40
N PRO A 199 26.83 30.64 -7.26
CA PRO A 199 27.08 31.16 -8.59
C PRO A 199 25.93 30.79 -9.55
N LEU A 200 25.77 31.57 -10.63
CA LEU A 200 24.70 31.40 -11.61
C LEU A 200 24.55 29.96 -12.17
N PRO A 201 25.62 29.23 -12.53
CA PRO A 201 25.49 27.86 -13.03
C PRO A 201 24.84 26.91 -12.02
N GLU A 202 25.18 27.04 -10.73
CA GLU A 202 24.58 26.23 -9.67
C GLU A 202 23.14 26.67 -9.39
N CYS A 203 22.81 27.97 -9.49
CA CYS A 203 21.42 28.42 -9.45
C CYS A 203 20.58 27.75 -10.55
N LEU A 204 21.09 27.72 -11.78
CA LEU A 204 20.41 27.10 -12.92
C LEU A 204 20.15 25.61 -12.68
N ARG A 205 21.14 24.88 -12.13
CA ARG A 205 20.99 23.47 -11.77
C ARG A 205 19.92 23.27 -10.70
N VAL A 206 19.97 24.05 -9.62
CA VAL A 206 18.98 23.95 -8.51
C VAL A 206 17.58 24.27 -8.99
N ILE A 207 17.40 25.32 -9.80
CA ILE A 207 16.10 25.64 -10.40
C ILE A 207 15.66 24.55 -11.39
N GLY A 208 16.59 23.96 -12.15
CA GLY A 208 16.32 22.79 -12.98
C GLY A 208 15.79 21.60 -12.18
N TYR A 209 16.38 21.31 -11.02
CA TYR A 209 15.87 20.28 -10.10
C TYR A 209 14.49 20.62 -9.55
N LEU A 210 14.23 21.87 -9.17
CA LEU A 210 12.90 22.31 -8.71
C LEU A 210 11.83 22.20 -9.82
N ARG A 211 12.18 22.48 -11.07
CA ARG A 211 11.30 22.28 -12.23
C ARG A 211 11.00 20.80 -12.46
N ARG A 212 12.01 19.93 -12.35
CA ARG A 212 11.86 18.47 -12.49
C ARG A 212 10.98 17.86 -11.40
N LEU A 213 11.06 18.37 -10.18
CA LEU A 213 10.21 17.94 -9.06
C LEU A 213 8.72 18.23 -9.28
N ALA A 214 8.38 19.18 -10.16
CA ALA A 214 7.00 19.55 -10.49
C ALA A 214 6.10 19.89 -9.27
N VAL A 215 6.71 20.25 -8.14
CA VAL A 215 5.99 20.66 -6.90
C VAL A 215 5.48 22.10 -7.01
N PHE A 216 6.16 22.94 -7.78
CA PHE A 216 5.87 24.36 -7.92
C PHE A 216 5.57 24.73 -9.37
N ASN A 217 4.62 25.63 -9.55
CA ASN A 217 4.41 26.33 -10.81
C ASN A 217 5.58 27.29 -11.10
N GLU A 218 5.78 27.66 -12.36
CA GLU A 218 6.88 28.57 -12.75
C GLU A 218 6.86 29.90 -11.95
N HIS A 219 5.67 30.46 -11.71
CA HIS A 219 5.50 31.64 -10.85
C HIS A 219 5.90 31.38 -9.39
N GLU A 220 5.61 30.20 -8.85
CA GLU A 220 5.99 29.83 -7.49
C GLU A 220 7.50 29.61 -7.38
N ILE A 221 8.14 29.02 -8.39
CA ILE A 221 9.61 28.88 -8.46
C ILE A 221 10.28 30.25 -8.44
N ARG A 222 9.77 31.21 -9.24
CA ARG A 222 10.23 32.61 -9.25
C ARG A 222 10.12 33.26 -7.88
N LEU A 223 8.98 33.10 -7.22
CA LEU A 223 8.75 33.62 -5.87
C LEU A 223 9.67 32.97 -4.83
N GLN A 224 9.83 31.65 -4.86
CA GLN A 224 10.72 30.93 -3.94
C GLN A 224 12.18 31.32 -4.15
N PHE A 225 12.61 31.52 -5.40
CA PHE A 225 13.94 32.03 -5.71
C PHE A 225 14.15 33.40 -5.03
N LEU A 226 13.27 34.37 -5.26
CA LEU A 226 13.40 35.70 -4.66
C LEU A 226 13.35 35.66 -3.13
N ARG A 227 12.47 34.85 -2.53
CA ARG A 227 12.40 34.65 -1.07
C ARG A 227 13.69 34.07 -0.49
N CYS A 228 14.28 33.07 -1.14
CA CYS A 228 15.55 32.50 -0.71
C CYS A 228 16.70 33.49 -0.82
N ARG A 229 16.78 34.23 -1.94
CA ARG A 229 17.81 35.26 -2.13
C ARG A 229 17.63 36.46 -1.19
N GLU A 230 16.39 36.80 -0.86
CA GLU A 230 16.08 37.80 0.16
C GLU A 230 16.53 37.37 1.55
N ALA A 231 16.19 36.15 1.98
CA ALA A 231 16.60 35.64 3.28
C ALA A 231 18.13 35.60 3.41
N TRP A 232 18.84 35.24 2.34
CA TRP A 232 20.29 35.30 2.27
C TRP A 232 20.84 36.72 2.41
N LEU A 233 20.29 37.67 1.64
CA LEU A 233 20.70 39.07 1.67
C LEU A 233 20.45 39.72 3.03
N VAL A 234 19.29 39.46 3.64
CA VAL A 234 18.96 39.95 4.99
C VAL A 234 19.93 39.37 6.01
N GLY A 235 20.25 38.07 5.93
CA GLY A 235 21.26 37.45 6.79
C GLY A 235 22.62 38.14 6.70
N ILE A 236 23.10 38.46 5.50
CA ILE A 236 24.37 39.20 5.32
C ILE A 236 24.33 40.58 5.99
N ILE A 237 23.19 41.28 5.90
CA ILE A 237 23.04 42.62 6.47
C ILE A 237 22.91 42.58 7.99
N ASP A 238 22.24 41.56 8.53
CA ASP A 238 22.09 41.36 9.98
C ASP A 238 23.41 40.96 10.64
N ASP A 239 24.31 40.30 9.91
CA ASP A 239 25.66 39.99 10.36
C ASP A 239 26.60 41.22 10.43
N LEU A 240 26.20 42.38 9.88
CA LEU A 240 27.01 43.59 9.93
C LEU A 240 27.01 44.22 11.34
N ASP A 241 28.20 44.61 11.79
CA ASP A 241 28.36 45.33 13.07
C ASP A 241 27.65 46.70 13.03
N ARG A 242 26.74 46.91 13.98
CA ARG A 242 25.97 48.15 14.16
C ARG A 242 26.61 49.12 15.16
N SER A 243 27.75 48.76 15.76
CA SER A 243 28.43 49.58 16.77
C SER A 243 28.91 50.92 16.22
N ASN A 244 29.33 50.95 14.95
CA ASN A 244 29.74 52.17 14.25
C ASN A 244 28.74 52.49 13.11
N PRO A 245 27.85 53.47 13.29
CA PRO A 245 26.85 53.87 12.28
C PRO A 245 27.45 54.21 10.91
N TYR A 246 28.63 54.82 10.88
CA TYR A 246 29.30 55.19 9.62
C TYR A 246 29.81 53.96 8.87
N GLU A 247 30.52 53.05 9.55
CA GLU A 247 30.99 51.81 8.92
C GLU A 247 29.83 50.90 8.51
N TYR A 248 28.78 50.83 9.33
CA TYR A 248 27.57 50.06 9.06
C TYR A 248 26.92 50.53 7.75
N LEU A 249 26.64 51.83 7.59
CA LEU A 249 26.01 52.37 6.39
C LEU A 249 26.88 52.18 5.14
N LYS A 250 28.20 52.34 5.27
CA LYS A 250 29.14 52.10 4.18
C LYS A 250 29.11 50.64 3.72
N ARG A 251 29.28 49.68 4.65
CA ARG A 251 29.25 48.25 4.33
C ARG A 251 27.88 47.82 3.79
N MET A 252 26.79 48.32 4.36
CA MET A 252 25.44 48.03 3.87
C MET A 252 25.26 48.51 2.41
N ALA A 253 25.71 49.72 2.07
CA ALA A 253 25.60 50.25 0.70
C ALA A 253 26.40 49.39 -0.30
N ASP A 254 27.60 48.95 0.07
CA ASP A 254 28.42 48.04 -0.73
C ASP A 254 27.78 46.66 -0.92
N CYS A 255 27.27 46.06 0.16
CA CYS A 255 26.56 44.77 0.12
C CYS A 255 25.33 44.83 -0.80
N HIS A 256 24.50 45.87 -0.65
CA HIS A 256 23.34 46.04 -1.53
C HIS A 256 23.76 46.23 -3.00
N ARG A 257 24.79 47.04 -3.26
CA ARG A 257 25.27 47.29 -4.64
C ARG A 257 25.64 46.01 -5.36
N VAL A 258 26.39 45.13 -4.71
CA VAL A 258 26.89 43.88 -5.29
C VAL A 258 25.77 42.84 -5.34
N HIS A 259 25.16 42.53 -4.20
CA HIS A 259 24.26 41.40 -4.10
C HIS A 259 22.89 41.65 -4.75
N LEU A 260 22.35 42.88 -4.70
CA LEU A 260 21.10 43.19 -5.38
C LEU A 260 21.28 43.10 -6.91
N PHE A 261 22.41 43.60 -7.42
CA PHE A 261 22.76 43.47 -8.83
C PHE A 261 22.86 41.99 -9.25
N ASP A 262 23.59 41.18 -8.47
CA ASP A 262 23.77 39.75 -8.76
C ASP A 262 22.43 39.00 -8.76
N VAL A 263 21.56 39.24 -7.78
CA VAL A 263 20.24 38.59 -7.72
C VAL A 263 19.37 38.98 -8.92
N VAL A 264 19.37 40.25 -9.32
CA VAL A 264 18.62 40.71 -10.50
C VAL A 264 19.16 40.08 -11.79
N MET A 265 20.49 40.01 -11.93
CA MET A 265 21.13 39.38 -13.09
C MET A 265 20.87 37.87 -13.12
N GLN A 266 20.94 37.19 -11.97
CA GLN A 266 20.61 35.77 -11.85
C GLN A 266 19.15 35.51 -12.21
N TYR A 267 18.23 36.33 -11.69
CA TYR A 267 16.80 36.21 -12.00
C TYR A 267 16.54 36.30 -13.50
N ARG A 268 17.10 37.34 -14.15
CA ARG A 268 16.99 37.52 -15.60
C ARG A 268 17.58 36.32 -16.34
N ALA A 269 18.79 35.89 -15.99
CA ALA A 269 19.41 34.74 -16.66
C ALA A 269 18.62 33.42 -16.53
N ILE A 270 17.89 33.21 -15.42
CA ILE A 270 17.16 31.97 -15.15
C ILE A 270 15.75 31.97 -15.77
N PHE A 271 15.11 33.13 -15.81
CA PHE A 271 13.69 33.28 -16.15
C PHE A 271 13.41 34.10 -17.42
N SER A 272 14.41 34.71 -18.05
CA SER A 272 14.23 35.48 -19.29
C SER A 272 14.04 34.63 -20.55
N ASP A 273 14.42 33.35 -20.54
CA ASP A 273 14.27 32.44 -21.71
C ASP A 273 12.81 32.01 -21.99
N ASP A 274 11.85 32.32 -21.11
CA ASP A 274 10.42 32.07 -21.38
C ASP A 274 9.79 33.09 -22.35
N THR A 275 10.55 34.09 -22.79
CA THR A 275 10.06 35.16 -23.68
C THR A 275 10.12 34.77 -25.16
N SER A 276 9.31 33.77 -25.52
CA SER A 276 8.81 33.69 -26.89
C SER A 276 7.81 34.84 -27.13
N GLY A 277 8.33 36.02 -27.50
CA GLY A 277 7.62 36.97 -28.37
C GLY A 277 6.53 37.87 -27.79
N HIS A 278 6.24 37.88 -26.49
CA HIS A 278 5.31 38.87 -25.89
C HIS A 278 5.95 39.61 -24.72
N GLU A 279 6.39 40.84 -24.99
CA GLU A 279 7.05 41.78 -24.06
C GLU A 279 6.11 42.39 -23.00
N GLU A 280 4.97 41.79 -22.68
CA GLU A 280 4.05 42.32 -21.66
C GLU A 280 3.82 41.32 -20.52
N ASN A 281 4.54 41.53 -19.41
CA ASN A 281 4.15 41.11 -18.05
C ASN A 281 4.07 39.60 -17.70
N THR A 282 4.92 38.73 -18.24
CA THR A 282 4.96 37.31 -17.82
C THR A 282 5.37 37.09 -16.35
N ASP A 283 6.02 38.07 -15.73
CA ASP A 283 6.46 38.02 -14.31
C ASP A 283 5.52 38.76 -13.34
N GLY A 284 4.42 39.36 -13.84
CA GLY A 284 3.52 40.17 -13.00
C GLY A 284 4.21 41.33 -12.25
N GLY A 285 5.42 41.73 -12.67
CA GLY A 285 6.24 42.71 -11.97
C GLY A 285 6.87 42.20 -10.67
N LEU A 286 6.97 40.89 -10.45
CA LEU A 286 7.47 40.30 -9.20
C LEU A 286 8.91 40.73 -8.88
N LEU A 287 9.83 40.61 -9.85
CA LEU A 287 11.21 41.09 -9.68
C LEU A 287 11.26 42.59 -9.34
N TYR A 288 10.42 43.39 -10.02
CA TYR A 288 10.37 44.84 -9.80
C TYR A 288 9.82 45.17 -8.41
N SER A 289 8.73 44.53 -7.99
CA SER A 289 8.14 44.68 -6.66
C SER A 289 9.13 44.30 -5.57
N TRP A 290 9.83 43.17 -5.73
CA TRP A 290 10.88 42.74 -4.80
C TRP A 290 12.02 43.74 -4.73
N ALA A 291 12.55 44.17 -5.88
CA ALA A 291 13.64 45.13 -5.92
C ALA A 291 13.25 46.49 -5.32
N MET A 292 12.04 46.97 -5.58
CA MET A 292 11.52 48.21 -5.00
C MET A 292 11.35 48.09 -3.48
N HIS A 293 10.90 46.93 -2.97
CA HIS A 293 10.86 46.65 -1.54
C HIS A 293 12.27 46.74 -0.91
N ARG A 294 13.29 46.15 -1.55
CA ARG A 294 14.69 46.21 -1.09
C ARG A 294 15.23 47.64 -1.07
N ILE A 295 14.99 48.43 -2.11
CA ILE A 295 15.39 49.85 -2.16
C ILE A 295 14.69 50.64 -1.05
N SER A 296 13.39 50.43 -0.87
CA SER A 296 12.62 51.10 0.18
C SER A 296 13.14 50.77 1.57
N SER A 297 13.50 49.50 1.83
CA SER A 297 14.15 49.08 3.07
C SER A 297 15.51 49.76 3.26
N HIS A 298 16.33 49.85 2.21
CA HIS A 298 17.62 50.54 2.25
C HIS A 298 17.47 52.03 2.62
N LEU A 299 16.51 52.72 2.00
CA LEU A 299 16.24 54.13 2.28
C LEU A 299 15.70 54.35 3.71
N ASN A 300 14.89 53.43 4.22
CA ASN A 300 14.40 53.49 5.60
C ASN A 300 15.54 53.34 6.61
N VAL A 301 16.46 52.39 6.40
CA VAL A 301 17.66 52.24 7.26
C VAL A 301 18.53 53.50 7.22
N LEU A 302 18.73 54.08 6.03
CA LEU A 302 19.44 55.37 5.92
C LEU A 302 18.74 56.46 6.74
N ARG A 303 17.41 56.58 6.66
CA ARG A 303 16.65 57.57 7.43
C ARG A 303 16.84 57.41 8.94
N GLU A 304 16.94 56.18 9.45
CA GLU A 304 17.08 55.91 10.88
C GLU A 304 18.51 56.10 11.41
N VAL A 305 19.52 55.79 10.60
CA VAL A 305 20.93 55.75 11.05
C VAL A 305 21.70 57.03 10.73
N LEU A 306 21.35 57.74 9.64
CA LEU A 306 22.02 58.98 9.25
C LEU A 306 22.07 60.05 10.37
N PRO A 307 21.01 60.29 11.17
CA PRO A 307 21.02 61.29 12.25
C PRO A 307 22.02 61.00 13.38
N GLN A 308 22.53 59.78 13.47
CA GLN A 308 23.49 59.35 14.50
C GLN A 308 24.92 59.74 14.14
N ILE A 309 25.19 60.14 12.89
CA ILE A 309 26.52 60.53 12.43
C ILE A 309 26.75 62.00 12.74
N THR A 310 27.79 62.27 13.52
CA THR A 310 28.12 63.61 14.02
C THR A 310 29.16 64.34 13.16
N GLU A 311 29.74 63.68 12.16
CA GLU A 311 30.82 64.24 11.34
C GLU A 311 30.36 64.50 9.91
N GLY A 312 30.42 65.77 9.49
CA GLY A 312 30.07 66.20 8.13
C GLY A 312 30.84 65.48 7.02
N PRO A 313 32.17 65.28 7.12
CA PRO A 313 32.93 64.51 6.12
C PRO A 313 32.43 63.07 5.95
N ASN A 314 32.00 62.42 7.04
CA ASN A 314 31.49 61.05 7.00
C ASN A 314 30.14 60.98 6.27
N LEU A 315 29.27 61.99 6.45
CA LEU A 315 28.03 62.11 5.69
C LEU A 315 28.29 62.27 4.18
N ALA A 316 29.28 63.08 3.80
CA ALA A 316 29.65 63.26 2.39
C ALA A 316 30.14 61.94 1.76
N ILE A 317 30.99 61.19 2.48
CA ILE A 317 31.47 59.88 1.99
C ILE A 317 30.32 58.88 1.83
N ILE A 318 29.38 58.80 2.78
CA ILE A 318 28.23 57.89 2.67
C ILE A 318 27.33 58.30 1.50
N LEU A 319 27.13 59.60 1.27
CA LEU A 319 26.38 60.11 0.13
C LEU A 319 27.00 59.65 -1.18
N ASP A 320 28.33 59.80 -1.33
CA ASP A 320 29.06 59.35 -2.52
C ASP A 320 28.91 57.82 -2.73
N GLN A 321 28.98 57.03 -1.66
CA GLN A 321 28.78 55.58 -1.73
C GLN A 321 27.35 55.20 -2.13
N CYS A 322 26.34 55.88 -1.58
CA CYS A 322 24.94 55.66 -1.95
C CYS A 322 24.65 56.12 -3.38
N MET A 323 25.25 57.22 -3.83
CA MET A 323 25.17 57.70 -5.21
C MET A 323 25.81 56.70 -6.18
N TYR A 324 26.99 56.17 -5.84
CA TYR A 324 27.64 55.13 -6.62
C TYR A 324 26.82 53.83 -6.66
N CYS A 325 26.24 53.43 -5.53
CA CYS A 325 25.33 52.28 -5.43
C CYS A 325 24.11 52.45 -6.35
N GLY A 326 23.42 53.59 -6.27
CA GLY A 326 22.28 53.90 -7.14
C GLY A 326 22.66 53.98 -8.63
N MET A 327 23.83 54.53 -8.96
CA MET A 327 24.33 54.54 -10.35
C MET A 327 24.59 53.12 -10.87
N SER A 328 25.22 52.27 -10.06
CA SER A 328 25.51 50.87 -10.39
C SER A 328 24.22 50.08 -10.61
N LEU A 329 23.24 50.25 -9.73
CA LEU A 329 21.93 49.61 -9.81
C LEU A 329 21.04 50.22 -10.90
N GLY A 330 21.31 51.45 -11.33
CA GLY A 330 20.67 52.05 -12.50
C GLY A 330 20.87 51.24 -13.79
N ARG A 331 21.98 50.49 -13.90
CA ARG A 331 22.22 49.57 -15.04
C ARG A 331 21.21 48.44 -15.14
N VAL A 332 20.57 48.09 -14.01
CA VAL A 332 19.50 47.09 -13.95
C VAL A 332 18.11 47.71 -13.78
N GLY A 333 17.98 49.04 -13.89
CA GLY A 333 16.71 49.76 -13.78
C GLY A 333 16.29 50.12 -12.35
N LEU A 334 17.24 50.13 -11.40
CA LEU A 334 17.01 50.32 -9.97
C LEU A 334 17.67 51.61 -9.44
N ASP A 335 17.61 52.70 -10.20
CA ASP A 335 18.23 53.98 -9.82
C ASP A 335 17.39 54.73 -8.78
N PHE A 336 17.90 54.82 -7.54
CA PHE A 336 17.26 55.53 -6.43
C PHE A 336 17.95 56.86 -6.08
N ARG A 337 18.91 57.34 -6.89
CA ARG A 337 19.69 58.54 -6.56
C ARG A 337 18.82 59.78 -6.33
N GLY A 338 17.69 59.89 -7.02
CA GLY A 338 16.73 60.99 -6.83
C GLY A 338 16.07 61.03 -5.44
N LEU A 339 16.10 59.92 -4.69
CA LEU A 339 15.50 59.81 -3.35
C LEU A 339 16.50 60.10 -2.22
N LEU A 340 17.79 60.21 -2.52
CA LEU A 340 18.85 60.44 -1.52
C LEU A 340 18.90 61.90 -0.99
N PRO A 341 18.81 62.96 -1.82
CA PRO A 341 19.06 64.33 -1.35
C PRO A 341 18.23 64.75 -0.12
N PRO A 342 16.90 64.50 -0.06
CA PRO A 342 16.10 64.89 1.10
C PRO A 342 16.55 64.23 2.42
N LEU A 343 17.08 63.01 2.38
CA LEU A 343 17.54 62.28 3.57
C LEU A 343 18.84 62.90 4.14
N PHE A 344 19.76 63.26 3.25
CA PHE A 344 21.04 63.86 3.64
C PHE A 344 20.89 65.33 4.00
N GLU A 345 20.02 66.08 3.31
CA GLU A 345 19.73 67.48 3.64
C GLU A 345 19.21 67.62 5.08
N SER A 346 18.24 66.80 5.48
CA SER A 346 17.73 66.78 6.86
C SER A 346 18.84 66.50 7.88
N SER A 347 19.71 65.52 7.59
CA SER A 347 20.78 65.13 8.52
C SER A 347 21.87 66.21 8.63
N VAL A 348 22.22 66.86 7.52
CA VAL A 348 23.18 67.97 7.50
C VAL A 348 22.62 69.21 8.21
N HIS A 349 21.33 69.51 7.99
CA HIS A 349 20.65 70.60 8.69
C HIS A 349 20.65 70.37 10.21
N ASP A 350 20.29 69.18 10.68
CA ASP A 350 20.27 68.85 12.10
C ASP A 350 21.67 68.93 12.73
N LEU A 351 22.69 68.49 12.00
CA LEU A 351 24.08 68.62 12.43
C LEU A 351 24.51 70.09 12.54
N PHE A 352 24.15 70.92 11.56
CA PHE A 352 24.46 72.35 11.56
C PHE A 352 23.79 73.06 12.75
N VAL A 353 22.49 72.81 12.98
CA VAL A 353 21.74 73.38 14.11
C VAL A 353 22.35 72.98 15.44
N ARG A 354 22.71 71.69 15.61
CA ARG A 354 23.35 71.17 16.83
C ARG A 354 24.70 71.86 17.08
N ASN A 355 25.56 71.94 16.07
CA ASN A 355 26.87 72.59 16.18
C ASN A 355 26.74 74.09 16.47
N MET A 356 25.75 74.75 15.88
CA MET A 356 25.47 76.16 16.14
C MET A 356 25.01 76.37 17.59
N SER A 357 24.11 75.53 18.11
CA SER A 357 23.65 75.59 19.50
C SER A 357 24.81 75.42 20.48
N VAL A 358 25.64 74.38 20.30
CA VAL A 358 26.82 74.15 21.15
C VAL A 358 27.78 75.33 21.11
N THR A 359 27.98 75.93 19.94
CA THR A 359 28.83 77.11 19.78
C THR A 359 28.25 78.30 20.54
N VAL A 360 26.96 78.57 20.39
CA VAL A 360 26.25 79.66 21.11
C VAL A 360 26.31 79.45 22.62
N ASP A 361 26.08 78.24 23.11
CA ASP A 361 26.17 77.91 24.54
C ASP A 361 27.59 78.14 25.08
N ASN A 362 28.61 77.72 24.33
CA ASN A 362 30.01 77.98 24.70
C ASN A 362 30.36 79.47 24.71
N PHE A 363 29.78 80.28 23.83
CA PHE A 363 29.96 81.74 23.82
C PHE A 363 29.25 82.45 24.98
N GLN A 364 28.18 81.88 25.54
CA GLN A 364 27.45 82.46 26.68
C GLN A 364 28.08 82.17 28.04
N VAL A 365 28.97 81.17 28.12
CA VAL A 365 29.67 80.75 29.35
C VAL A 365 31.02 81.45 29.53
N VAL A 366 31.52 82.14 28.50
CA VAL A 366 32.70 83.02 28.54
C VAL A 366 32.24 84.46 28.77
#